data_AF-A0A183P3G0-F1
#
_entry.id   AF-A0A183P3G0-F1
#
_cell.length_a   1.000
_cell.length_b   1.000
_cell.length_c   1.000
_cell.angle_alpha   90.00
_cell.angle_beta   90.00
_cell.angle_gamma   90.00
#
_symmetry.space_group_name_H-M   'P 1'
#
loop_
_entity.id
_entity.type
_entity.pdbx_description
1 polymer ?
#
loop_
_entity_poly.entity_id
_entity_poly.type
_entity_poly.pdbx_seq_one_letter_code
_entity_poly.pdbx_strand_id
1 'polypeptide(L)'
;MSIFTSGCIINMSGFRKDDSDGGSSKEKEDGFLASFLREDLPPEVTIVRLPKSSGAITRSPDQWTRQRDARVCAYLHGENPLRRLHPHQITLKSSEYSVYKVGSEAIPDALLPHGAQEEETWRNPIQVSVSRDLKNRLLAVSQASEPYQVPEAPVYGFIVVVNVSEDKSAFTILSPSPHPPPNNLFLLTSICYVDPESL
;
A
#
# COMPACT_ATOMS: atom_id res chain seq x y z
N MET A 1 -7.31 26.14 -24.52
CA MET A 1 -6.17 25.27 -24.19
C MET A 1 -5.60 25.77 -22.88
N SER A 2 -5.90 25.09 -21.77
CA SER A 2 -5.40 25.52 -20.45
C SER A 2 -3.95 25.07 -20.31
N ILE A 3 -3.01 26.01 -20.37
CA ILE A 3 -1.61 25.74 -20.05
C ILE A 3 -1.55 25.64 -18.53
N PHE A 4 -1.28 24.44 -18.00
CA PHE A 4 -0.99 24.28 -16.58
C PHE A 4 0.33 25.00 -16.27
N THR A 5 0.25 26.06 -15.48
CA THR A 5 1.40 26.91 -15.11
C THR A 5 2.15 26.41 -13.88
N SER A 6 1.56 25.51 -13.11
CA SER A 6 2.18 24.88 -11.95
C SER A 6 2.86 23.56 -12.32
N GLY A 7 4.07 23.33 -11.82
CA GLY A 7 4.80 22.05 -11.95
C GLY A 7 4.32 20.96 -10.98
N CYS A 8 5.07 19.85 -10.90
CA CYS A 8 4.81 18.74 -9.97
C CYS A 8 5.94 18.59 -8.94
N ILE A 9 5.60 18.11 -7.74
CA ILE A 9 6.57 17.65 -6.74
C ILE A 9 6.27 16.17 -6.50
N ILE A 10 7.25 15.31 -6.76
CA ILE A 10 7.13 13.86 -6.59
C ILE A 10 8.00 13.46 -5.39
N ASN A 11 7.37 12.85 -4.38
CA ASN A 11 8.09 12.31 -3.22
C ASN A 11 8.29 10.80 -3.41
N MET A 12 9.54 10.34 -3.25
CA MET A 12 9.93 8.95 -3.45
C MET A 12 10.19 8.25 -2.11
N SER A 13 10.17 6.91 -2.12
CA SER A 13 10.66 6.12 -1.00
C SER A 13 12.18 6.26 -0.83
N GLY A 14 12.69 5.90 0.35
CA GLY A 14 14.12 5.94 0.60
C GLY A 14 14.87 4.94 -0.29
N PHE A 15 15.88 5.41 -1.03
CA PHE A 15 16.76 4.57 -1.82
C PHE A 15 17.66 3.74 -0.90
N ARG A 16 17.68 2.42 -1.08
CA ARG A 16 18.63 1.49 -0.45
C ARG A 16 19.25 0.66 -1.58
N LYS A 17 20.57 0.65 -1.67
CA LYS A 17 21.27 -0.28 -2.56
C LYS A 17 21.21 -1.66 -1.93
N ASP A 18 20.74 -2.66 -2.66
CA ASP A 18 20.68 -4.03 -2.17
C ASP A 18 22.07 -4.53 -1.78
N ASP A 19 22.19 -5.11 -0.58
CA ASP A 19 23.41 -5.68 -0.05
C ASP A 19 23.65 -7.08 -0.65
N SER A 20 23.72 -7.19 -1.98
CA SER A 20 24.16 -8.42 -2.65
C SER A 20 25.67 -8.69 -2.48
N ASP A 21 26.41 -7.73 -1.94
CA ASP A 21 27.74 -7.95 -1.36
C ASP A 21 27.67 -7.68 0.15
N GLY A 22 27.98 -8.71 0.94
CA GLY A 22 27.89 -8.77 2.41
C GLY A 22 28.77 -7.76 3.17
N GLY A 23 28.51 -6.47 2.97
CA GLY A 23 29.13 -5.36 3.67
C GLY A 23 28.12 -4.67 4.57
N SER A 24 28.30 -4.87 5.88
CA SER A 24 27.81 -4.03 6.98
C SER A 24 27.36 -2.64 6.51
N SER A 25 26.14 -2.25 6.94
CA SER A 25 25.48 -0.95 6.75
C SER A 25 26.26 0.23 7.38
N LYS A 26 27.51 0.40 6.96
CA LYS A 26 28.28 1.63 7.15
C LYS A 26 27.66 2.69 6.24
N GLU A 27 27.63 3.93 6.71
CA GLU A 27 27.32 5.14 5.95
C GLU A 27 28.03 5.08 4.58
N LYS A 28 27.32 4.61 3.55
CA LYS A 28 27.85 4.48 2.18
C LYS A 28 27.80 5.87 1.55
N GLU A 29 29.01 6.39 1.29
CA GLU A 29 29.40 7.63 0.60
C GLU A 29 28.34 8.73 0.40
N ASP A 30 28.61 9.83 1.10
CA ASP A 30 27.90 11.09 1.11
C ASP A 30 27.93 11.77 -0.29
N GLY A 31 27.11 11.27 -1.23
CA GLY A 31 27.04 11.80 -2.60
C GLY A 31 26.89 10.75 -3.71
N PHE A 32 27.02 9.45 -3.42
CA PHE A 32 26.94 8.38 -4.43
C PHE A 32 25.70 8.49 -5.32
N LEU A 33 24.51 8.62 -4.71
CA LEU A 33 23.25 8.69 -5.45
C LEU A 33 23.20 9.89 -6.41
N ALA A 34 23.76 11.03 -6.02
CA ALA A 34 23.77 12.22 -6.87
C ALA A 34 24.71 12.05 -8.08
N SER A 35 25.82 11.34 -7.92
CA SER A 35 26.71 11.01 -9.05
C SER A 35 26.07 9.99 -9.98
N PHE A 36 25.50 8.91 -9.42
CA PHE A 36 24.78 7.89 -10.18
C PHE A 36 23.66 8.50 -11.04
N LEU A 37 22.83 9.37 -10.46
CA LEU A 37 21.75 10.03 -11.20
C LEU A 37 22.25 10.97 -12.30
N ARG A 38 23.45 11.57 -12.16
CA ARG A 38 24.03 12.42 -13.23
C ARG A 38 24.49 11.61 -14.43
N GLU A 39 24.90 10.37 -14.21
CA GLU A 39 25.32 9.46 -15.27
C GLU A 39 24.11 8.84 -15.99
N ASP A 40 23.05 8.54 -15.23
CA ASP A 40 21.87 7.82 -15.74
C ASP A 40 20.81 8.74 -16.36
N LEU A 41 20.69 9.98 -15.91
CA LEU A 41 19.64 10.91 -16.38
C LEU A 41 20.10 11.82 -17.53
N PRO A 42 19.15 12.28 -18.38
CA PRO A 42 19.43 13.24 -19.45
C PRO A 42 20.05 14.55 -18.92
N PRO A 43 20.93 15.21 -19.72
CA PRO A 43 21.66 16.40 -19.29
C PRO A 43 20.77 17.62 -19.00
N GLU A 44 19.53 17.63 -19.49
CA GLU A 44 18.54 18.68 -19.22
C GLU A 44 18.03 18.63 -17.77
N VAL A 45 18.21 17.49 -17.08
CA VAL A 45 17.75 17.31 -15.70
C VAL A 45 18.72 17.98 -14.73
N THR A 46 18.23 19.00 -14.01
CA THR A 46 19.02 19.67 -12.97
C THR A 46 19.01 18.87 -11.67
N ILE A 47 20.17 18.35 -11.26
CA ILE A 47 20.33 17.57 -10.03
C ILE A 47 20.92 18.43 -8.92
N VAL A 48 20.13 18.67 -7.87
CA VAL A 48 20.53 19.45 -6.68
C VAL A 48 20.63 18.54 -5.46
N ARG A 49 21.81 18.49 -4.83
CA ARG A 49 22.01 17.80 -3.56
C ARG A 49 21.75 18.76 -2.40
N LEU A 50 20.83 18.39 -1.52
CA LEU A 50 20.53 19.13 -0.30
C LEU A 50 21.02 18.34 0.93
N PRO A 51 21.70 18.97 1.90
CA PRO A 51 22.03 18.31 3.15
C PRO A 51 20.77 18.02 3.95
N LYS A 52 20.76 16.89 4.68
CA LYS A 52 19.68 16.56 5.61
C LYS A 52 19.59 17.65 6.70
N SER A 53 18.38 18.13 6.99
CA SER A 53 18.16 19.09 8.07
C SER A 53 18.61 18.50 9.42
N SER A 54 19.26 19.31 10.27
CA SER A 54 19.76 18.87 11.58
C SER A 54 18.67 18.41 12.54
N GLY A 55 17.42 18.87 12.36
CA GLY A 55 16.27 18.42 13.14
C GLY A 55 15.64 17.11 12.65
N ALA A 56 16.12 16.53 11.55
CA ALA A 56 15.53 15.33 10.99
C ALA A 56 16.02 14.07 11.74
N ILE A 57 15.14 13.53 12.58
CA ILE A 57 15.39 12.32 13.35
C ILE A 57 15.17 11.05 12.53
N THR A 58 15.96 10.01 12.81
CA THR A 58 15.73 8.65 12.29
C THR A 58 14.62 8.00 13.12
N ARG A 59 13.66 7.36 12.45
CA ARG A 59 12.54 6.68 13.10
C ARG A 59 12.79 5.18 13.20
N SER A 60 12.44 4.59 14.34
CA SER A 60 12.46 3.13 14.54
C SER A 60 11.30 2.44 13.80
N PRO A 61 11.38 1.12 13.55
CA PRO A 61 10.28 0.35 12.97
C PRO A 61 8.95 0.51 13.72
N ASP A 62 8.99 0.56 15.05
CA ASP A 62 7.80 0.75 15.88
C ASP A 62 7.17 2.13 15.68
N GLN A 63 8.00 3.17 15.52
CA GLN A 63 7.50 4.51 15.21
C GLN A 63 6.86 4.56 13.82
N TRP A 64 7.40 3.84 12.84
CA TRP A 64 6.79 3.73 11.51
C TRP A 64 5.45 3.00 11.55
N THR A 65 5.36 1.90 12.29
CA THR A 65 4.10 1.17 12.50
C THR A 65 3.04 2.07 13.15
N ARG A 66 3.39 2.77 14.24
CA ARG A 66 2.47 3.71 14.90
C ARG A 66 2.03 4.85 13.99
N GLN A 67 2.94 5.40 13.17
CA GLN A 67 2.58 6.43 12.19
C GLN A 67 1.64 5.91 11.11
N ARG A 68 1.85 4.68 10.63
CA ARG A 68 0.95 4.04 9.67
C ARG A 68 -0.45 3.86 10.27
N ASP A 69 -0.54 3.36 11.50
CA ASP A 69 -1.82 3.15 12.17
C ASP A 69 -2.52 4.49 12.42
N ALA A 70 -1.78 5.53 12.83
CA ALA A 70 -2.30 6.88 12.97
C ALA A 70 -2.83 7.46 11.65
N ARG A 71 -2.21 7.13 10.50
CA ARG A 71 -2.69 7.54 9.18
C ARG A 71 -3.98 6.83 8.77
N VAL A 72 -4.10 5.53 9.06
CA VAL A 72 -5.35 4.80 8.83
C VAL A 72 -6.47 5.33 9.74
N CYS A 73 -6.17 5.59 11.01
CA CYS A 73 -7.10 6.21 11.94
C CYS A 73 -7.54 7.60 11.45
N ALA A 74 -6.61 8.46 11.04
CA ALA A 74 -6.93 9.79 10.52
C ALA A 74 -7.77 9.73 9.23
N TYR A 75 -7.60 8.71 8.40
CA TYR A 75 -8.44 8.49 7.21
C TYR A 75 -9.90 8.16 7.58
N LEU A 76 -10.12 7.33 8.60
CA LEU A 76 -11.45 6.87 9.00
C LEU A 76 -12.16 7.84 9.96
N HIS A 77 -11.42 8.39 10.92
CA HIS A 77 -11.91 9.19 12.04
C HIS A 77 -11.57 10.68 11.94
N GLY A 78 -10.76 11.08 10.95
CA GLY A 78 -10.28 12.45 10.80
C GLY A 78 -9.04 12.74 11.66
N GLU A 79 -8.24 13.72 11.23
CA GLU A 79 -7.00 14.11 11.94
C GLU A 79 -7.27 15.13 13.07
N ASN A 80 -8.37 15.89 12.98
CA ASN A 80 -8.69 16.94 13.93
C ASN A 80 -9.70 16.42 15.00
N PRO A 81 -9.34 16.42 16.30
CA PRO A 81 -10.24 16.01 17.37
C PRO A 81 -11.57 16.79 17.44
N LEU A 82 -11.60 18.02 16.94
CA LEU A 82 -12.80 18.87 16.90
C LEU A 82 -13.67 18.64 15.67
N ARG A 83 -13.16 17.93 14.65
CA ARG A 83 -13.87 17.60 13.40
C ARG A 83 -13.71 16.11 13.11
N ARG A 84 -14.21 15.30 14.03
CA ARG A 84 -14.18 13.83 13.92
C ARG A 84 -15.10 13.38 12.80
N LEU A 85 -14.59 12.48 11.97
CA LEU A 85 -15.37 11.66 11.07
C LEU A 85 -15.87 10.44 11.85
N HIS A 86 -17.03 9.92 11.47
CA HIS A 86 -17.63 8.76 12.12
C HIS A 86 -17.77 7.66 11.06
N PRO A 87 -16.86 6.68 11.03
CA PRO A 87 -16.95 5.59 10.09
C PRO A 87 -18.14 4.68 10.44
N HIS A 88 -18.63 3.96 9.44
CA HIS A 88 -19.83 3.13 9.51
C HIS A 88 -19.46 1.66 9.46
N GLN A 89 -20.09 0.85 10.31
CA GLN A 89 -20.01 -0.59 10.23
C GLN A 89 -21.08 -1.13 9.28
N ILE A 90 -20.65 -1.86 8.25
CA ILE A 90 -21.54 -2.38 7.21
C ILE A 90 -21.25 -3.88 7.04
N THR A 91 -22.30 -4.70 7.07
CA THR A 91 -22.17 -6.14 6.83
C THR A 91 -22.43 -6.45 5.35
N LEU A 92 -21.47 -7.11 4.71
CA LEU A 92 -21.49 -7.49 3.29
C LEU A 92 -21.59 -9.00 3.16
N LYS A 93 -22.28 -9.50 2.12
CA LYS A 93 -22.32 -10.94 1.80
C LYS A 93 -21.07 -11.34 1.05
N SER A 94 -20.36 -12.36 1.52
CA SER A 94 -19.15 -12.88 0.86
C SER A 94 -19.39 -13.34 -0.58
N SER A 95 -20.62 -13.72 -0.95
CA SER A 95 -20.97 -14.16 -2.30
C SER A 95 -21.01 -13.02 -3.33
N GLU A 96 -21.21 -11.78 -2.89
CA GLU A 96 -21.36 -10.61 -3.78
C GLU A 96 -20.02 -9.90 -4.03
N TYR A 97 -19.00 -10.16 -3.20
CA TYR A 97 -17.72 -9.46 -3.20
C TYR A 97 -16.53 -10.41 -3.38
N SER A 98 -15.51 -9.97 -4.10
CA SER A 98 -14.29 -10.74 -4.36
C SER A 98 -13.06 -9.98 -3.90
N VAL A 99 -12.23 -10.64 -3.11
CA VAL A 99 -10.96 -10.10 -2.62
C VAL A 99 -9.83 -10.69 -3.44
N TYR A 100 -8.91 -9.86 -3.91
CA TYR A 100 -7.74 -10.25 -4.67
C TYR A 100 -6.48 -9.86 -3.95
N LYS A 101 -5.46 -10.71 -4.02
CA LYS A 101 -4.08 -10.38 -3.70
C LYS A 101 -3.30 -10.31 -5.01
N VAL A 102 -2.33 -9.42 -5.05
CA VAL A 102 -1.46 -9.25 -6.21
C VAL A 102 -0.07 -9.80 -5.86
N GLY A 103 0.48 -10.62 -6.76
CA GLY A 103 1.76 -11.31 -6.58
C GLY A 103 1.66 -12.69 -5.92
N SER A 104 2.52 -13.61 -6.37
CA SER A 104 2.78 -14.92 -5.73
C SER A 104 3.99 -14.82 -4.78
N GLU A 105 4.26 -15.87 -3.98
CA GLU A 105 5.62 -16.04 -3.47
C GLU A 105 6.56 -16.12 -4.68
N ALA A 106 7.62 -15.32 -4.68
CA ALA A 106 8.66 -15.43 -5.69
C ALA A 106 9.20 -16.86 -5.63
N ILE A 107 9.14 -17.58 -6.75
CA ILE A 107 9.74 -18.90 -6.85
C ILE A 107 11.26 -18.67 -6.82
N PRO A 108 11.99 -19.18 -5.81
CA PRO A 108 13.45 -19.02 -5.79
C PRO A 108 14.04 -19.55 -7.09
N ASP A 109 15.07 -18.88 -7.63
CA ASP A 109 15.73 -19.27 -8.89
C ASP A 109 16.14 -20.75 -8.93
N ALA A 110 16.44 -21.34 -7.76
CA ALA A 110 16.77 -22.76 -7.59
C ALA A 110 15.63 -23.72 -8.01
N LEU A 111 14.39 -23.24 -8.13
CA LEU A 111 13.21 -24.00 -8.53
C LEU A 111 12.71 -23.65 -9.94
N LEU A 112 13.36 -22.70 -10.63
CA LEU A 112 13.03 -22.37 -12.02
C LEU A 112 13.63 -23.42 -12.98
N PRO A 113 12.87 -23.93 -13.97
CA PRO A 113 13.41 -24.80 -15.01
C PRO A 113 14.56 -24.12 -15.78
N HIS A 114 15.57 -24.89 -16.17
CA HIS A 114 16.71 -24.36 -16.92
C HIS A 114 16.26 -23.58 -18.17
N GLY A 115 16.56 -22.28 -18.19
CA GLY A 115 16.26 -21.37 -19.30
C GLY A 115 14.96 -20.57 -19.17
N ALA A 116 14.17 -20.75 -18.10
CA ALA A 116 13.03 -19.88 -17.82
C ALA A 116 13.47 -18.61 -17.08
N GLN A 117 13.04 -17.43 -17.55
CA GLN A 117 13.09 -16.19 -16.78
C GLN A 117 11.82 -16.08 -15.91
N GLU A 118 11.94 -15.43 -14.76
CA GLU A 118 10.79 -15.12 -13.89
C GLU A 118 9.75 -14.32 -14.69
N GLU A 119 8.56 -14.89 -14.91
CA GLU A 119 7.44 -14.10 -15.43
C GLU A 119 7.04 -13.06 -14.38
N GLU A 120 6.68 -11.84 -14.84
CA GLU A 120 6.21 -10.76 -13.98
C GLU A 120 4.86 -11.11 -13.31
N THR A 121 4.91 -11.96 -12.29
CA THR A 121 3.75 -12.45 -11.52
C THR A 121 3.13 -11.36 -10.65
N TRP A 122 3.81 -10.22 -10.49
CA TRP A 122 3.30 -9.08 -9.73
C TRP A 122 2.05 -8.47 -10.36
N ARG A 123 1.70 -8.76 -11.62
CA ARG A 123 0.43 -8.32 -12.22
C ARG A 123 -0.68 -9.36 -12.16
N ASN A 124 -0.42 -10.55 -11.63
CA ASN A 124 -1.42 -11.62 -11.62
C ASN A 124 -2.30 -11.49 -10.37
N PRO A 125 -3.60 -11.16 -10.50
CA PRO A 125 -4.50 -11.12 -9.37
C PRO A 125 -4.93 -12.53 -8.99
N ILE A 126 -4.73 -12.88 -7.73
CA ILE A 126 -5.10 -14.16 -7.13
C ILE A 126 -6.28 -13.91 -6.22
N GLN A 127 -7.41 -14.57 -6.49
CA GLN A 127 -8.59 -14.46 -5.63
C GLN A 127 -8.32 -15.13 -4.28
N VAL A 128 -8.64 -14.41 -3.20
CA VAL A 128 -8.50 -14.85 -1.82
C VAL A 128 -9.88 -15.11 -1.25
N SER A 129 -10.07 -16.29 -0.65
CA SER A 129 -11.33 -16.63 0.03
C SER A 129 -11.53 -15.74 1.26
N VAL A 130 -12.78 -15.34 1.52
CA VAL A 130 -13.12 -14.61 2.76
C VAL A 130 -12.97 -15.55 3.96
N SER A 131 -11.90 -15.36 4.73
CA SER A 131 -11.57 -16.15 5.93
C SER A 131 -11.36 -15.23 7.13
N ARG A 132 -11.21 -15.84 8.32
CA ARG A 132 -10.86 -15.11 9.55
C ARG A 132 -9.53 -14.35 9.43
N ASP A 133 -8.66 -14.70 8.48
CA ASP A 133 -7.38 -14.04 8.23
C ASP A 133 -7.54 -12.63 7.64
N LEU A 134 -8.71 -12.33 7.06
CA LEU A 134 -9.04 -10.98 6.62
C LEU A 134 -9.37 -10.05 7.78
N LYS A 135 -9.65 -10.56 8.98
CA LYS A 135 -9.94 -9.72 10.14
C LYS A 135 -8.80 -8.74 10.40
N ASN A 136 -9.16 -7.49 10.64
CA ASN A 136 -8.27 -6.34 10.85
C ASN A 136 -7.38 -6.01 9.63
N ARG A 137 -7.66 -6.54 8.43
CA ARG A 137 -6.96 -6.15 7.20
C ARG A 137 -7.62 -4.96 6.55
N LEU A 138 -6.79 -4.06 6.04
CA LEU A 138 -7.20 -2.97 5.18
C LEU A 138 -7.36 -3.51 3.75
N LEU A 139 -8.51 -3.23 3.13
CA LEU A 139 -8.81 -3.55 1.75
C LEU A 139 -8.96 -2.25 0.96
N ALA A 140 -8.47 -2.24 -0.28
CA ALA A 140 -8.70 -1.14 -1.21
C ALA A 140 -9.91 -1.46 -2.11
N VAL A 141 -10.82 -0.51 -2.26
CA VAL A 141 -11.99 -0.64 -3.11
C VAL A 141 -11.60 -0.27 -4.54
N SER A 142 -11.40 -1.27 -5.40
CA SER A 142 -10.92 -1.05 -6.77
C SER A 142 -11.97 -0.36 -7.64
N GLN A 143 -11.54 0.40 -8.65
CA GLN A 143 -12.38 0.91 -9.74
C GLN A 143 -12.39 -0.02 -10.95
N ALA A 144 -11.70 -1.17 -10.88
CA ALA A 144 -11.67 -2.18 -11.93
C ALA A 144 -13.07 -2.69 -12.26
N SER A 145 -13.37 -2.87 -13.55
CA SER A 145 -14.59 -3.57 -13.97
C SER A 145 -14.38 -5.09 -13.99
N GLU A 146 -13.13 -5.52 -14.21
CA GLU A 146 -12.76 -6.93 -14.35
C GLU A 146 -11.61 -7.33 -13.42
N PRO A 147 -11.53 -8.59 -12.96
CA PRO A 147 -10.50 -9.05 -12.02
C PRO A 147 -9.06 -8.79 -12.46
N TYR A 148 -8.74 -8.99 -13.74
CA TYR A 148 -7.39 -8.80 -14.28
C TYR A 148 -6.92 -7.34 -14.25
N GLN A 149 -7.83 -6.38 -14.10
CA GLN A 149 -7.52 -4.95 -14.03
C GLN A 149 -7.23 -4.48 -12.60
N VAL A 150 -7.59 -5.28 -11.57
CA VAL A 150 -7.43 -4.92 -10.16
C VAL A 150 -6.01 -4.43 -9.77
N PRO A 151 -4.90 -4.98 -10.30
CA PRO A 151 -3.55 -4.51 -9.97
C PRO A 151 -3.25 -3.08 -10.44
N GLU A 152 -3.88 -2.62 -11.52
CA GLU A 152 -3.56 -1.34 -12.17
C GLU A 152 -4.66 -0.29 -12.01
N ALA A 153 -5.88 -0.73 -11.71
CA ALA A 153 -7.02 0.16 -11.56
C ALA A 153 -6.85 1.08 -10.34
N PRO A 154 -7.25 2.36 -10.46
CA PRO A 154 -7.39 3.24 -9.31
C PRO A 154 -8.35 2.68 -8.26
N VAL A 155 -8.37 3.29 -7.09
CA VAL A 155 -9.26 2.89 -5.98
C VAL A 155 -10.21 4.03 -5.63
N TYR A 156 -11.42 3.71 -5.20
CA TYR A 156 -12.35 4.70 -4.62
C TYR A 156 -11.91 5.12 -3.21
N GLY A 157 -11.31 4.20 -2.47
CA GLY A 157 -10.92 4.40 -1.09
C GLY A 157 -10.55 3.09 -0.41
N PHE A 158 -10.50 3.11 0.91
CA PHE A 158 -10.10 1.98 1.73
C PHE A 158 -11.14 1.66 2.80
N ILE A 159 -11.22 0.37 3.17
CA ILE A 159 -12.12 -0.16 4.19
C ILE A 159 -11.36 -1.15 5.06
N VAL A 160 -11.77 -1.34 6.32
CA VAL A 160 -11.14 -2.30 7.23
C VAL A 160 -12.13 -3.41 7.55
N VAL A 161 -11.71 -4.67 7.43
CA VAL A 161 -12.56 -5.80 7.87
C VAL A 161 -12.50 -5.90 9.40
N VAL A 162 -13.63 -5.71 10.08
CA VAL A 162 -13.73 -5.76 11.55
C VAL A 162 -14.09 -7.16 12.03
N ASN A 163 -14.96 -7.86 11.29
CA ASN A 163 -15.41 -9.18 11.65
C ASN A 163 -15.70 -10.04 10.42
N VAL A 164 -15.59 -11.37 10.58
CA VAL A 164 -15.97 -12.36 9.57
C VAL A 164 -16.86 -13.38 10.25
N SER A 165 -18.02 -13.67 9.67
CA SER A 165 -18.99 -14.60 10.25
C SER A 165 -18.41 -16.02 10.34
N GLU A 166 -18.91 -16.83 11.27
CA GLU A 166 -18.35 -18.17 11.50
C GLU A 166 -18.55 -19.10 10.31
N ASP A 167 -19.68 -18.95 9.62
CA ASP A 167 -20.05 -19.64 8.39
C ASP A 167 -19.41 -19.03 7.13
N LYS A 168 -18.64 -17.95 7.27
CA LYS A 168 -17.95 -17.21 6.18
C LYS A 168 -18.88 -16.65 5.11
N SER A 169 -20.19 -16.65 5.35
CA SER A 169 -21.21 -16.14 4.41
C SER A 169 -21.24 -14.62 4.35
N ALA A 170 -20.74 -13.94 5.39
CA ALA A 170 -20.71 -12.50 5.48
C ALA A 170 -19.48 -11.99 6.26
N PHE A 171 -19.14 -10.72 6.04
CA PHE A 171 -18.11 -10.02 6.79
C PHE A 171 -18.55 -8.58 7.05
N THR A 172 -18.12 -8.04 8.18
CA THR A 172 -18.43 -6.66 8.59
C THR A 172 -17.20 -5.79 8.36
N ILE A 173 -17.40 -4.69 7.65
CA ILE A 173 -16.36 -3.70 7.34
C ILE A 173 -16.61 -2.41 8.10
N LEU A 174 -15.53 -1.67 8.35
CA LEU A 174 -15.53 -0.28 8.75
C LEU A 174 -15.28 0.57 7.51
N SER A 175 -16.23 1.44 7.17
CA SER A 175 -16.25 2.24 5.95
C SER A 175 -16.32 3.75 6.27
N PRO A 176 -15.59 4.61 5.57
CA PRO A 176 -15.75 6.07 5.70
C PRO A 176 -17.09 6.58 5.16
N SER A 177 -17.81 5.78 4.37
CA SER A 177 -19.12 6.11 3.78
C SER A 177 -20.22 5.22 4.36
N PRO A 178 -21.45 5.73 4.58
CA PRO A 178 -22.58 4.95 5.11
C PRO A 178 -23.16 3.93 4.13
N HIS A 179 -22.81 4.02 2.84
CA HIS A 179 -23.33 3.14 1.81
C HIS A 179 -22.37 1.95 1.57
N PRO A 180 -22.88 0.81 1.07
CA PRO A 180 -22.02 -0.26 0.59
C PRO A 180 -20.99 0.24 -0.42
N PRO A 181 -19.79 -0.37 -0.49
CA PRO A 181 -18.77 0.03 -1.44
C PRO A 181 -19.32 0.07 -2.88
N PRO A 182 -18.92 1.07 -3.69
CA PRO A 182 -19.44 1.26 -5.05
C PRO A 182 -19.03 0.16 -6.03
N ASN A 183 -18.08 -0.70 -5.65
CA ASN A 183 -17.63 -1.83 -6.45
C ASN A 183 -17.42 -3.07 -5.57
N ASN A 184 -17.44 -4.24 -6.18
CA ASN A 184 -17.35 -5.52 -5.50
C ASN A 184 -15.98 -6.20 -5.61
N LEU A 185 -15.03 -5.60 -6.32
CA LEU A 185 -13.65 -6.06 -6.43
C LEU A 185 -12.76 -5.32 -5.42
N PHE A 186 -12.17 -6.06 -4.49
CA PHE A 186 -11.29 -5.52 -3.46
C PHE A 186 -9.86 -6.01 -3.63
N LEU A 187 -8.90 -5.12 -3.34
CA LEU A 187 -7.47 -5.47 -3.29
C LEU A 187 -7.03 -5.59 -1.82
N LEU A 188 -6.50 -6.76 -1.47
CA LEU A 188 -5.92 -7.04 -0.16
C LEU A 188 -4.60 -6.31 0.00
N THR A 189 -4.47 -5.53 1.09
CA THR A 189 -3.21 -4.89 1.46
C THR A 189 -2.49 -5.70 2.54
N SER A 190 -1.20 -5.43 2.73
CA SER A 190 -0.41 -5.97 3.85
C SER A 190 -0.65 -5.25 5.18
N ILE A 191 -1.46 -4.19 5.20
CA ILE A 191 -1.68 -3.34 6.37
C ILE A 191 -2.74 -3.97 7.28
N CYS A 192 -2.40 -4.06 8.55
CA CYS A 192 -3.28 -4.48 9.63
C CYS A 192 -3.65 -3.25 10.45
N TYR A 193 -4.92 -3.09 10.78
CA TYR A 193 -5.41 -2.00 11.62
C TYR A 193 -6.52 -2.51 12.54
N VAL A 194 -6.39 -2.21 13.82
CA VAL A 194 -7.42 -2.45 14.83
C VAL A 194 -7.95 -1.10 15.25
N ASP A 195 -9.26 -0.92 15.15
CA ASP A 195 -9.87 0.36 15.46
C ASP A 195 -9.87 0.58 16.98
N PRO A 196 -9.22 1.64 17.51
CA PRO A 196 -9.11 1.86 18.95
C PRO A 196 -10.46 2.14 19.62
N GLU A 197 -11.49 2.56 18.86
CA GLU A 197 -12.85 2.78 19.35
C GLU A 197 -13.71 1.50 19.36
N SER A 198 -13.21 0.41 18.78
CA SER A 198 -13.90 -0.89 18.73
C SER A 198 -13.56 -1.83 19.90
N LEU A 199 -12.71 -1.36 20.84
CA LEU A 199 -12.25 -2.08 22.04
C LEU A 199 -13.14 -1.81 23.26
#